data_AF-A0A3M1B039-F1
#
_entry.id   AF-A0A3M1B039-F1
#
_cell.length_a   1.000
_cell.length_b   1.000
_cell.length_c   1.000
_cell.angle_alpha   90.00
_cell.angle_beta   90.00
_cell.angle_gamma   90.00
#
_symmetry.space_group_name_H-M   'P 1'
#
loop_
_entity.id
_entity.type
_entity.pdbx_description
1 polymer ?
#
loop_
_entity_poly.entity_id
_entity_poly.type
_entity_poly.pdbx_seq_one_letter_code
_entity_poly.pdbx_strand_id
1 'polypeptide(L)'
;FYRTKGYPFCTVTALLNEDATRKEILFQIEEGKRLRIETIDFIGNHTFDDGELQREMLTRPTFLGLGGILDEEVLAADRKAIVFFYEKHGFLDVKVEKPRIIPEGKGLRIEITIEEGVRTYYGGSHFEGNHAFSDEELRRIVPLTEGMPYDPFAAEAARDQIADLYLDQGYLTALVTVEARRAEGRIELHFTIEEGSRYEVGRFLIQGHHTVSRALIEKILRLDLKTLDPPVYRTDGVRRAKRDLLKTGLFRDVEIFPSPIPRRPHTLDLVVRVRERKGGDLHAGFDLDSERGLGTRLEIGHANVYEGRRLFFQTDVRIDLLTGNLIERGVGSVYEQPWLLGRPIDLRFHLFDRLAETPNFTSERFALTTQIDLSIEDIFLYLTRHRPRSRPVAFLLRGLSLSTNYTVGEDDIFRIEDVDLSAVRIEGIGEFRIGTITQTLLRDTRDDPFDPSEGSLLSLSVGWGDTPTFSQVALYRMTAD
;
A
#
# COMPACT_ATOMS: atom_id res chain seq x y z
N PHE A 1 21.54 8.79 -33.54
CA PHE A 1 22.09 10.02 -32.94
C PHE A 1 21.59 11.30 -33.62
N TYR A 2 21.81 11.51 -34.92
CA TYR A 2 21.37 12.75 -35.58
C TYR A 2 19.84 12.90 -35.62
N ARG A 3 19.11 11.82 -35.92
CA ARG A 3 17.63 11.79 -35.88
C ARG A 3 17.08 12.18 -34.51
N THR A 4 17.61 11.61 -33.43
CA THR A 4 17.23 11.94 -32.04
C THR A 4 17.58 13.38 -31.63
N LYS A 5 18.40 14.10 -32.40
CA LYS A 5 18.69 15.54 -32.21
C LYS A 5 17.84 16.47 -33.08
N GLY A 6 16.91 15.92 -33.87
CA GLY A 6 16.02 16.67 -34.75
C GLY A 6 16.53 16.84 -36.18
N TYR A 7 17.44 15.98 -36.64
CA TYR A 7 17.90 15.92 -38.03
C TYR A 7 17.34 14.67 -38.73
N PRO A 8 16.07 14.69 -39.14
CA PRO A 8 15.38 13.50 -39.66
C PRO A 8 15.99 12.99 -40.98
N PHE A 9 16.49 13.91 -41.83
CA PHE A 9 17.02 13.62 -43.17
C PHE A 9 18.55 13.55 -43.23
N CYS A 10 19.22 13.27 -42.10
CA CYS A 10 20.67 13.12 -42.05
C CYS A 10 21.14 11.89 -42.84
N THR A 11 22.14 12.08 -43.70
CA THR A 11 22.79 11.00 -44.47
C THR A 11 24.21 10.79 -43.94
N VAL A 12 24.55 9.54 -43.63
CA VAL A 12 25.90 9.16 -43.19
C VAL A 12 26.45 8.14 -44.16
N THR A 13 27.52 8.51 -44.87
CA THR A 13 28.22 7.65 -45.82
C THR A 13 29.55 7.25 -45.22
N ALA A 14 29.80 5.94 -45.10
CA ALA A 14 31.10 5.43 -44.66
C ALA A 14 31.94 5.06 -45.89
N LEU A 15 33.12 5.66 -46.01
CA LEU A 15 34.11 5.35 -47.02
C LEU A 15 35.23 4.55 -46.37
N LEU A 16 35.44 3.32 -46.83
CA LEU A 16 36.50 2.44 -46.34
C LEU A 16 37.71 2.56 -47.28
N ASN A 17 38.86 2.90 -46.70
CA ASN A 17 40.15 2.88 -47.38
C ASN A 17 41.02 1.79 -46.74
N GLU A 18 41.40 0.77 -47.50
CA GLU A 18 42.21 -0.36 -47.02
C GLU A 18 43.59 -0.35 -47.67
N ASP A 19 44.63 -0.22 -46.85
CA ASP A 19 46.02 -0.49 -47.21
C ASP A 19 46.48 -1.83 -46.57
N ALA A 20 47.58 -2.41 -47.08
CA ALA A 20 48.07 -3.73 -46.69
C ALA A 20 48.38 -3.91 -45.17
N THR A 21 48.48 -2.83 -44.41
CA THR A 21 48.79 -2.84 -42.96
C THR A 21 47.83 -2.01 -42.11
N ARG A 22 46.88 -1.27 -42.70
CA ARG A 22 45.94 -0.39 -41.98
C ARG A 22 44.60 -0.26 -42.72
N LYS A 23 43.51 -0.26 -41.95
CA LYS A 23 42.18 0.11 -42.44
C LYS A 23 41.79 1.48 -41.89
N GLU A 24 41.32 2.37 -42.74
CA GLU A 24 40.79 3.68 -42.39
C GLU A 24 39.33 3.77 -42.83
N ILE A 25 38.46 4.25 -41.94
CA ILE A 25 37.03 4.46 -42.22
C ILE A 25 36.75 5.94 -42.05
N LEU A 26 36.39 6.61 -43.16
CA LEU A 26 35.98 8.00 -43.16
C LEU A 26 34.45 8.09 -43.19
N PHE A 27 33.86 8.69 -42.15
CA PHE A 27 32.43 8.97 -42.13
C PHE A 27 32.17 10.37 -42.68
N GLN A 28 31.57 10.45 -43.86
CA GLN A 28 31.04 11.70 -44.40
C GLN A 28 29.59 11.85 -43.94
N ILE A 29 29.32 12.91 -43.17
CA ILE A 29 28.01 13.15 -42.56
C ILE A 29 27.42 14.42 -43.17
N GLU A 30 26.23 14.29 -43.75
CA GLU A 30 25.40 15.41 -44.20
C GLU A 30 24.21 15.51 -43.26
N GLU A 31 24.31 16.38 -42.25
CA GLU A 31 23.30 16.48 -41.18
C GLU A 31 21.93 16.97 -41.69
N GLY A 32 21.91 17.78 -42.76
CA GLY A 32 20.69 18.40 -43.27
C GLY A 32 20.13 19.49 -42.35
N LYS A 33 18.89 19.92 -42.60
CA LYS A 33 18.21 20.92 -41.76
C LYS A 33 17.67 20.28 -40.49
N ARG A 34 17.83 20.98 -39.36
CA ARG A 34 17.12 20.63 -38.12
C ARG A 34 15.65 21.01 -38.28
N LEU A 35 14.76 20.02 -38.22
CA LEU A 35 13.32 20.23 -38.39
C LEU A 35 12.60 19.81 -37.11
N ARG A 36 11.49 20.49 -36.83
CA ARG A 36 10.59 20.15 -35.73
C ARG A 36 9.17 19.96 -36.24
N ILE A 37 8.40 19.17 -35.52
CA ILE A 37 6.97 18.96 -35.78
C ILE A 37 6.25 20.28 -35.48
N GLU A 38 5.58 20.83 -36.48
CA GLU A 38 4.75 22.03 -36.37
C GLU A 38 3.29 21.65 -36.17
N THR A 39 2.77 20.73 -36.97
CA THR A 39 1.39 20.25 -36.89
C THR A 39 1.31 18.72 -37.00
N ILE A 40 0.26 18.17 -36.41
CA ILE A 40 -0.13 16.77 -36.53
C ILE A 40 -1.60 16.79 -36.93
N ASP A 41 -1.87 16.32 -38.14
CA ASP A 41 -3.21 16.35 -38.74
C ASP A 41 -3.75 14.91 -38.80
N PHE A 42 -4.99 14.74 -38.32
CA PHE A 42 -5.70 13.47 -38.41
C PHE A 42 -6.68 13.55 -39.58
N ILE A 43 -6.72 12.49 -40.40
CA ILE A 43 -7.56 12.42 -41.59
C ILE A 43 -8.43 11.18 -41.49
N GLY A 44 -9.74 11.37 -41.56
CA GLY A 44 -10.73 10.27 -41.52
C GLY A 44 -11.27 9.97 -40.12
N ASN A 45 -10.86 10.73 -39.10
CA ASN A 45 -11.56 10.76 -37.82
C ASN A 45 -12.86 11.58 -37.93
N HIS A 46 -13.95 10.96 -37.52
CA HIS A 46 -15.31 11.52 -37.53
C HIS A 46 -15.96 11.41 -36.15
N THR A 47 -15.58 10.39 -35.38
CA THR A 47 -16.13 10.15 -34.05
C THR A 47 -15.39 10.92 -32.96
N PHE A 48 -14.06 11.02 -33.07
CA PHE A 48 -13.20 11.70 -32.10
C PHE A 48 -12.50 12.89 -32.71
N ASP A 49 -12.34 13.96 -31.93
CA ASP A 49 -11.62 15.14 -32.40
C ASP A 49 -10.10 14.97 -32.36
N ASP A 50 -9.39 15.81 -33.12
CA ASP A 50 -7.92 15.78 -33.22
C ASP A 50 -7.25 15.96 -31.85
N GLY A 51 -7.87 16.72 -30.95
CA GLY A 51 -7.36 16.99 -29.61
C GLY A 51 -7.41 15.75 -28.71
N GLU A 52 -8.48 14.96 -28.80
CA GLU A 52 -8.61 13.66 -28.12
C GLU A 52 -7.53 12.70 -28.59
N LEU A 53 -7.38 12.53 -29.91
CA LEU A 53 -6.35 11.65 -30.48
C LEU A 53 -4.94 12.12 -30.13
N GLN A 54 -4.71 13.43 -30.15
CA GLN A 54 -3.44 14.02 -29.77
C GLN A 54 -3.11 13.78 -28.29
N ARG A 55 -4.09 13.69 -27.38
CA ARG A 55 -3.84 13.38 -25.95
C ARG A 55 -3.28 11.97 -25.75
N GLU A 56 -3.70 11.01 -26.56
CA GLU A 56 -3.24 9.62 -26.51
C GLU A 56 -1.81 9.43 -27.06
N MET A 57 -1.28 10.42 -27.77
CA MET A 57 0.08 10.39 -28.33
C MET A 57 1.13 10.98 -27.39
N LEU A 58 2.32 10.38 -27.40
CA LEU A 58 3.52 10.96 -26.78
C LEU A 58 4.16 12.00 -27.69
N THR A 59 4.08 11.84 -29.01
CA THR A 59 4.58 12.82 -29.98
C THR A 59 3.73 14.10 -29.90
N ARG A 60 4.39 15.23 -29.65
CA ARG A 60 3.76 16.55 -29.55
C ARG A 60 4.31 17.53 -30.59
N PRO A 61 3.48 18.42 -31.15
CA PRO A 61 3.97 19.54 -31.94
C PRO A 61 4.80 20.51 -31.07
N THR A 62 5.61 21.33 -31.74
CA THR A 62 6.41 22.36 -31.09
C THR A 62 5.52 23.41 -30.43
N PHE A 63 5.85 23.77 -29.20
CA PHE A 63 5.21 24.90 -28.51
C PHE A 63 6.27 25.95 -28.15
N LEU A 64 6.12 27.18 -28.68
CA LEU A 64 7.08 28.29 -28.47
C LEU A 64 8.56 27.92 -28.72
N GLY A 65 8.81 27.03 -29.69
CA GLY A 65 10.17 26.57 -30.03
C GLY A 65 10.75 25.47 -29.14
N LEU A 66 9.98 25.01 -28.14
CA LEU A 66 10.31 23.88 -27.27
C LEU A 66 9.63 22.60 -27.77
N GLY A 67 10.32 21.47 -27.63
CA GLY A 67 9.82 20.16 -28.06
C GLY A 67 9.83 19.96 -29.58
N GLY A 68 8.92 19.09 -30.05
CA GLY A 68 8.69 18.80 -31.46
C GLY A 68 9.82 18.04 -32.17
N ILE A 69 10.68 17.32 -31.44
CA ILE A 69 11.69 16.46 -32.07
C ILE A 69 10.99 15.19 -32.55
N LEU A 70 11.13 14.87 -33.84
CA LEU A 70 10.60 13.64 -34.41
C LEU A 70 11.43 12.44 -33.93
N ASP A 71 10.76 11.52 -33.26
CA ASP A 71 11.24 10.17 -33.00
C ASP A 71 10.31 9.18 -33.69
N GLU A 72 10.83 8.46 -34.69
CA GLU A 72 10.06 7.51 -35.49
C GLU A 72 9.59 6.29 -34.67
N GLU A 73 10.32 5.90 -33.63
CA GLU A 73 9.95 4.78 -32.77
C GLU A 73 8.77 5.17 -31.88
N VAL A 74 8.82 6.38 -31.32
CA VAL A 74 7.71 6.96 -30.54
C VAL A 74 6.48 7.13 -31.43
N LEU A 75 6.63 7.68 -32.64
CA LEU A 75 5.52 7.85 -33.58
C LEU A 75 4.91 6.50 -34.01
N ALA A 76 5.72 5.44 -34.13
CA ALA A 76 5.22 4.10 -34.40
C ALA A 76 4.45 3.50 -33.21
N ALA A 77 4.86 3.82 -31.98
CA ALA A 77 4.12 3.44 -30.76
C ALA A 77 2.81 4.23 -30.64
N ASP A 78 2.83 5.54 -30.92
CA ASP A 78 1.64 6.40 -30.95
C ASP A 78 0.59 5.89 -31.94
N ARG A 79 1.01 5.40 -33.11
CA ARG A 79 0.10 4.75 -34.06
C ARG A 79 -0.67 3.59 -33.41
N LYS A 80 0.03 2.75 -32.62
CA LYS A 80 -0.62 1.65 -31.90
C LYS A 80 -1.51 2.15 -30.77
N ALA A 81 -1.12 3.21 -30.07
CA ALA A 81 -1.93 3.85 -29.04
C ALA A 81 -3.26 4.35 -29.61
N ILE A 82 -3.25 4.98 -30.78
CA ILE A 82 -4.47 5.40 -31.48
C ILE A 82 -5.34 4.18 -31.83
N VAL A 83 -4.76 3.12 -32.40
CA VAL A 83 -5.51 1.86 -32.68
C VAL A 83 -6.20 1.36 -31.41
N PHE A 84 -5.46 1.24 -30.31
CA PHE A 84 -6.00 0.77 -29.04
C PHE A 84 -7.07 1.71 -28.47
N PHE A 85 -6.92 3.03 -28.64
CA PHE A 85 -7.93 4.00 -28.24
C PHE A 85 -9.25 3.78 -29.00
N TYR A 86 -9.20 3.59 -30.31
CA TYR A 86 -10.39 3.29 -31.11
C TYR A 86 -11.00 1.93 -30.75
N GLU A 87 -10.18 0.88 -30.61
CA GLU A 87 -10.63 -0.46 -30.21
C GLU A 87 -11.34 -0.43 -28.84
N LYS A 88 -10.79 0.29 -27.87
CA LYS A 88 -11.37 0.50 -26.53
C LYS A 88 -12.77 1.14 -26.61
N HIS A 89 -13.05 1.92 -27.64
CA HIS A 89 -14.33 2.59 -27.84
C HIS A 89 -15.25 1.86 -28.82
N GLY A 90 -14.97 0.59 -29.14
CA GLY A 90 -15.83 -0.29 -29.94
C GLY A 90 -15.48 -0.39 -31.42
N PHE A 91 -14.41 0.27 -31.89
CA PHE A 91 -14.02 0.24 -33.29
C PHE A 91 -13.00 -0.88 -33.56
N LEU A 92 -13.48 -2.12 -33.65
CA LEU A 92 -12.63 -3.31 -33.79
C LEU A 92 -11.96 -3.45 -35.15
N ASP A 93 -12.55 -2.85 -36.19
CA ASP A 93 -12.05 -2.93 -37.57
C ASP A 93 -11.25 -1.65 -37.95
N VAL A 94 -10.81 -0.86 -36.96
CA VAL A 94 -10.05 0.37 -37.17
C VAL A 94 -8.72 0.09 -37.87
N LYS A 95 -8.36 0.95 -38.84
CA LYS A 95 -7.05 0.91 -39.48
C LYS A 95 -6.40 2.28 -39.41
N VAL A 96 -5.19 2.33 -38.88
CA VAL A 96 -4.37 3.54 -38.87
C VAL A 96 -3.19 3.30 -39.80
N GLU A 97 -3.13 4.06 -40.90
CA GLU A 97 -2.04 3.98 -41.86
C GLU A 97 -0.70 4.43 -41.23
N LYS A 98 0.41 4.08 -41.88
CA LYS A 98 1.71 4.58 -41.46
C LYS A 98 1.72 6.12 -41.56
N PRO A 99 2.07 6.85 -40.48
CA PRO A 99 2.11 8.30 -40.50
C PRO A 99 2.99 8.84 -41.63
N ARG A 100 2.49 9.79 -42.40
CA ARG A 100 3.25 10.46 -43.46
C ARG A 100 3.93 11.69 -42.88
N ILE A 101 5.25 11.76 -43.05
CA ILE A 101 6.07 12.86 -42.56
C ILE A 101 6.39 13.77 -43.74
N ILE A 102 5.79 14.96 -43.77
CA ILE A 102 5.88 15.90 -44.88
C ILE A 102 6.71 17.12 -44.43
N PRO A 103 7.84 17.42 -45.10
CA PRO A 103 8.56 18.67 -44.86
C PRO A 103 7.75 19.85 -45.37
N GLU A 104 7.42 20.80 -44.50
CA GLU A 104 6.66 22.00 -44.87
C GLU A 104 7.29 23.25 -44.24
N GLY A 105 7.61 24.24 -45.08
CA GLY A 105 8.23 25.48 -44.63
C GLY A 105 9.55 25.28 -43.86
N LYS A 106 9.51 25.54 -42.54
CA LYS A 106 10.66 25.40 -41.62
C LYS A 106 10.52 24.20 -40.67
N GLY A 107 9.48 23.39 -40.81
CA GLY A 107 9.16 22.29 -39.92
C GLY A 107 8.68 21.03 -40.65
N LEU A 108 7.99 20.19 -39.88
CA LEU A 108 7.39 18.93 -40.32
C LEU A 108 5.90 18.97 -40.02
N ARG A 109 5.10 18.51 -40.97
CA ARG A 109 3.70 18.18 -40.80
C ARG A 109 3.56 16.66 -40.81
N ILE A 110 2.91 16.12 -39.80
CA ILE A 110 2.63 14.68 -39.69
C ILE A 110 1.16 14.47 -40.05
N GLU A 111 0.89 13.66 -41.07
CA GLU A 111 -0.47 13.23 -41.40
C GLU A 111 -0.69 11.79 -40.93
N ILE A 112 -1.77 11.57 -40.17
CA ILE A 112 -2.20 10.25 -39.70
C ILE A 112 -3.58 9.96 -40.31
N THR A 113 -3.63 9.02 -41.25
CA THR A 113 -4.88 8.59 -41.88
C THR A 113 -5.50 7.43 -41.11
N ILE A 114 -6.78 7.57 -40.78
CA ILE A 114 -7.57 6.65 -39.95
C ILE A 114 -8.82 6.24 -40.72
N GLU A 115 -9.04 4.94 -40.83
CA GLU A 115 -10.33 4.34 -41.21
C GLU A 115 -10.99 3.81 -39.94
N GLU A 116 -12.00 4.50 -39.39
CA GLU A 116 -12.59 4.14 -38.09
C GLU A 116 -13.27 2.77 -38.09
N GLY A 117 -13.94 2.40 -39.19
CA GLY A 117 -14.75 1.19 -39.27
C GLY A 117 -16.11 1.33 -38.57
N VAL A 118 -16.81 0.20 -38.38
CA VAL A 118 -18.12 0.18 -37.73
C VAL A 118 -17.96 0.05 -36.23
N ARG A 119 -18.65 0.91 -35.48
CA ARG A 119 -18.68 0.83 -34.03
C ARG A 119 -19.51 -0.38 -33.57
N THR A 120 -18.91 -1.20 -32.73
CA THR A 120 -19.54 -2.38 -32.13
C THR A 120 -19.91 -2.13 -30.67
N TYR A 121 -20.98 -2.79 -30.24
CA TYR A 121 -21.56 -2.63 -28.90
C TYR A 121 -21.57 -3.97 -28.17
N TYR A 122 -21.38 -3.92 -26.86
CA TYR A 122 -21.42 -5.11 -26.02
C TYR A 122 -22.86 -5.63 -25.86
N GLY A 123 -23.07 -6.89 -26.20
CA GLY A 123 -24.36 -7.59 -26.22
C GLY A 123 -24.62 -8.48 -25.00
N GLY A 124 -23.64 -8.63 -24.10
CA GLY A 124 -23.77 -9.46 -22.89
C GLY A 124 -22.68 -10.51 -22.76
N SER A 125 -22.72 -11.24 -21.65
CA SER A 125 -21.78 -12.31 -21.32
C SER A 125 -22.49 -13.62 -21.02
N HIS A 126 -21.92 -14.69 -21.57
CA HIS A 126 -22.26 -16.08 -21.35
C HIS A 126 -21.10 -16.78 -20.65
N PHE A 127 -21.43 -17.65 -19.69
CA PHE A 127 -20.46 -18.40 -18.90
C PHE A 127 -20.73 -19.88 -19.06
N GLU A 128 -19.68 -20.66 -19.29
CA GLU A 128 -19.73 -22.11 -19.39
C GLU A 128 -18.64 -22.73 -18.50
N GLY A 129 -18.97 -23.81 -17.81
CA GLY A 129 -18.04 -24.52 -16.92
C GLY A 129 -17.95 -23.97 -15.49
N ASN A 130 -18.69 -22.90 -15.16
CA ASN A 130 -18.77 -22.33 -13.81
C ASN A 130 -19.74 -23.10 -12.90
N HIS A 131 -19.29 -24.18 -12.27
CA HIS A 131 -20.05 -24.92 -11.26
C HIS A 131 -19.88 -24.35 -9.85
N ALA A 132 -18.76 -23.69 -9.57
CA ALA A 132 -18.43 -23.11 -8.28
C ALA A 132 -19.09 -21.76 -8.02
N PHE A 133 -19.40 -21.01 -9.08
CA PHE A 133 -20.02 -19.68 -9.00
C PHE A 133 -21.18 -19.57 -9.98
N SER A 134 -22.20 -18.80 -9.60
CA SER A 134 -23.34 -18.51 -10.46
C SER A 134 -22.97 -17.49 -11.54
N ASP A 135 -23.68 -17.54 -12.67
CA ASP A 135 -23.56 -16.55 -13.74
C ASP A 135 -23.79 -15.12 -13.25
N GLU A 136 -24.65 -14.92 -12.25
CA GLU A 136 -24.92 -13.60 -11.68
C GLU A 136 -23.70 -13.07 -10.91
N GLU A 137 -22.99 -13.93 -10.18
CA GLU A 137 -21.75 -13.56 -9.49
C GLU A 137 -20.65 -13.18 -10.48
N LEU A 138 -20.45 -13.99 -11.53
CA LEU A 138 -19.44 -13.71 -12.55
C LEU A 138 -19.78 -12.48 -13.38
N ARG A 139 -21.06 -12.26 -13.70
CA ARG A 139 -21.51 -11.09 -14.46
C ARG A 139 -21.27 -9.77 -13.72
N ARG A 140 -21.26 -9.76 -12.38
CA ARG A 140 -20.94 -8.56 -11.58
C ARG A 140 -19.46 -8.17 -11.65
N ILE A 141 -18.58 -9.09 -12.05
CA ILE A 141 -17.15 -8.85 -12.21
C ILE A 141 -16.85 -8.20 -13.56
N VAL A 142 -17.62 -8.54 -14.59
CA VAL A 142 -17.46 -7.97 -15.94
C VAL A 142 -17.78 -6.46 -15.90
N PRO A 143 -16.79 -5.56 -16.13
CA PRO A 143 -16.98 -4.12 -16.01
C PRO A 143 -17.60 -3.51 -17.29
N LEU A 144 -18.52 -4.24 -17.93
CA LEU A 144 -19.18 -3.85 -19.18
C LEU A 144 -20.70 -3.82 -18.99
N THR A 145 -21.32 -2.75 -19.49
CA THR A 145 -22.78 -2.58 -19.47
C THR A 145 -23.34 -2.82 -20.86
N GLU A 146 -24.38 -3.66 -20.95
CA GLU A 146 -25.02 -3.99 -22.24
C GLU A 146 -25.48 -2.72 -22.98
N GLY A 147 -25.24 -2.68 -24.29
CA GLY A 147 -25.54 -1.53 -25.14
C GLY A 147 -24.49 -0.42 -25.14
N MET A 148 -23.49 -0.47 -24.27
CA MET A 148 -22.32 0.42 -24.34
C MET A 148 -21.33 -0.08 -25.41
N PRO A 149 -20.42 0.79 -25.89
CA PRO A 149 -19.38 0.37 -26.83
C PRO A 149 -18.55 -0.77 -26.25
N TYR A 150 -18.22 -1.75 -27.10
CA TYR A 150 -17.43 -2.90 -26.68
C TYR A 150 -15.98 -2.51 -26.44
N ASP A 151 -15.43 -2.84 -25.27
CA ASP A 151 -14.02 -2.64 -24.94
C ASP A 151 -13.33 -4.02 -24.81
N PRO A 152 -12.42 -4.39 -25.76
CA PRO A 152 -11.70 -5.65 -25.69
C PRO A 152 -10.74 -5.74 -24.49
N PHE A 153 -10.21 -4.61 -24.01
CA PHE A 153 -9.33 -4.60 -22.84
C PHE A 153 -10.12 -4.88 -21.56
N ALA A 154 -11.35 -4.35 -21.47
CA ALA A 154 -12.26 -4.66 -20.37
C ALA A 154 -12.68 -6.14 -20.37
N ALA A 155 -12.82 -6.76 -21.55
CA ALA A 155 -13.13 -8.19 -21.66
C ALA A 155 -11.97 -9.08 -21.15
N GLU A 156 -10.74 -8.77 -21.53
CA GLU A 156 -9.55 -9.47 -21.01
C GLU A 156 -9.34 -9.22 -19.51
N ALA A 157 -9.56 -7.98 -19.04
CA ALA A 157 -9.52 -7.68 -17.61
C ALA A 157 -10.59 -8.46 -16.83
N ALA A 158 -11.79 -8.62 -17.39
CA ALA A 158 -12.84 -9.45 -16.79
C ALA A 158 -12.43 -10.93 -16.73
N ARG A 159 -11.82 -11.47 -17.79
CA ARG A 159 -11.26 -12.83 -17.80
C ARG A 159 -10.27 -13.02 -16.65
N ASP A 160 -9.33 -12.09 -16.49
CA ASP A 160 -8.32 -12.13 -15.44
C ASP A 160 -8.94 -12.04 -14.05
N GLN A 161 -9.90 -11.14 -13.85
CA GLN A 161 -10.58 -11.01 -12.57
C GLN A 161 -11.41 -12.26 -12.21
N ILE A 162 -12.02 -12.92 -13.20
CA ILE A 162 -12.70 -14.20 -12.98
C ILE A 162 -11.66 -15.28 -12.63
N ALA A 163 -10.55 -15.37 -13.35
CA ALA A 163 -9.47 -16.32 -13.01
C ALA A 163 -8.91 -16.10 -11.60
N ASP A 164 -8.70 -14.84 -11.21
CA ASP A 164 -8.27 -14.44 -9.87
C ASP A 164 -9.32 -14.80 -8.80
N LEU A 165 -10.62 -14.64 -9.08
CA LEU A 165 -11.69 -15.08 -8.18
C LEU A 165 -11.60 -16.58 -7.90
N TYR A 166 -11.40 -17.39 -8.94
CA TYR A 166 -11.21 -18.84 -8.80
C TYR A 166 -9.96 -19.17 -7.99
N LEU A 167 -8.83 -18.51 -8.30
CA LEU A 167 -7.58 -18.67 -7.56
C LEU A 167 -7.76 -18.34 -6.07
N ASP A 168 -8.49 -17.27 -5.77
CA ASP A 168 -8.81 -16.82 -4.41
C ASP A 168 -9.72 -17.78 -3.65
N GLN A 169 -10.50 -18.62 -4.34
CA GLN A 169 -11.28 -19.69 -3.72
C GLN A 169 -10.57 -21.06 -3.70
N GLY A 170 -9.31 -21.11 -4.13
CA GLY A 170 -8.45 -22.29 -4.03
C GLY A 170 -8.38 -23.14 -5.29
N TYR A 171 -8.88 -22.65 -6.42
CA TYR A 171 -8.80 -23.30 -7.72
C TYR A 171 -7.52 -22.89 -8.46
N LEU A 172 -6.37 -23.43 -8.03
CA LEU A 172 -5.05 -23.04 -8.53
C LEU A 172 -4.79 -23.37 -10.00
N THR A 173 -5.54 -24.31 -10.56
CA THR A 173 -5.41 -24.75 -11.95
C THR A 173 -6.58 -24.26 -12.80
N ALA A 174 -7.35 -23.29 -12.31
CA ALA A 174 -8.46 -22.75 -13.08
C ALA A 174 -7.94 -22.07 -14.34
N LEU A 175 -8.51 -22.42 -15.49
CA LEU A 175 -8.25 -21.77 -16.76
C LEU A 175 -9.51 -21.07 -17.23
N VAL A 176 -9.40 -19.78 -17.51
CA VAL A 176 -10.51 -18.97 -18.02
C VAL A 176 -10.10 -18.44 -19.39
N THR A 177 -10.91 -18.73 -20.40
CA THR A 177 -10.74 -18.17 -21.75
C THR A 177 -11.97 -17.35 -22.12
N VAL A 178 -11.76 -16.26 -22.86
CA VAL A 178 -12.83 -15.40 -23.35
C VAL A 178 -12.80 -15.36 -24.87
N GLU A 179 -13.95 -15.55 -25.50
CA GLU A 179 -14.14 -15.39 -26.94
C GLU A 179 -15.19 -14.31 -27.21
N ALA A 180 -14.84 -13.33 -28.04
CA ALA A 180 -15.77 -12.31 -28.52
C ALA A 180 -16.43 -12.79 -29.82
N ARG A 181 -17.75 -13.00 -29.79
CA ARG A 181 -18.53 -13.45 -30.95
C ARG A 181 -19.42 -12.31 -31.46
N ARG A 182 -19.43 -12.09 -32.77
CA ARG A 182 -20.34 -11.14 -33.42
C ARG A 182 -21.71 -11.81 -33.58
N ALA A 183 -22.73 -11.30 -32.89
CA ALA A 183 -24.12 -11.75 -32.99
C ALA A 183 -25.02 -10.52 -33.21
N GLU A 184 -25.82 -10.52 -34.27
CA GLU A 184 -26.83 -9.47 -34.56
C GLU A 184 -26.29 -8.02 -34.54
N GLY A 185 -25.01 -7.81 -34.91
CA GLY A 185 -24.37 -6.48 -34.88
C GLY A 185 -23.85 -6.04 -33.50
N ARG A 186 -23.90 -6.93 -32.52
CA ARG A 186 -23.32 -6.77 -31.18
C ARG A 186 -22.20 -7.79 -30.94
N ILE A 187 -21.43 -7.57 -29.88
CA ILE A 187 -20.37 -8.46 -29.42
C ILE A 187 -20.84 -9.15 -28.15
N GLU A 188 -21.02 -10.47 -28.22
CA GLU A 188 -21.27 -11.33 -27.08
C GLU A 188 -19.96 -11.93 -26.59
N LEU A 189 -19.74 -11.90 -25.28
CA LEU A 189 -18.57 -12.50 -24.65
C LEU A 189 -18.90 -13.90 -24.15
N HIS A 190 -18.17 -14.90 -24.61
CA HIS A 190 -18.28 -16.28 -24.14
C HIS A 190 -17.07 -16.62 -23.29
N PHE A 191 -17.30 -16.74 -21.99
CA PHE A 191 -16.30 -17.21 -21.04
C PHE A 191 -16.40 -18.73 -20.90
N THR A 192 -15.34 -19.44 -21.23
CA THR A 192 -15.21 -20.89 -20.96
C THR A 192 -14.26 -21.07 -19.78
N ILE A 193 -14.73 -21.78 -18.75
CA ILE A 193 -14.03 -21.92 -17.48
C ILE A 193 -13.77 -23.41 -17.23
N GLU A 194 -12.49 -23.78 -17.15
CA GLU A 194 -12.06 -25.07 -16.64
C GLU A 194 -11.63 -24.89 -15.18
N GLU A 195 -12.54 -25.12 -14.23
CA GLU A 195 -12.30 -24.80 -12.81
C GLU A 195 -11.14 -25.60 -12.20
N GLY A 196 -10.93 -26.82 -12.68
CA GLY A 196 -9.96 -27.74 -12.12
C GLY A 196 -10.30 -28.15 -10.68
N SER A 197 -9.27 -28.42 -9.87
CA SER A 197 -9.45 -28.88 -8.49
C SER A 197 -9.33 -27.74 -7.48
N ARG A 198 -10.18 -27.79 -6.45
CA ARG A 198 -10.04 -26.96 -5.26
C ARG A 198 -9.03 -27.58 -4.30
N TYR A 199 -8.02 -26.82 -3.87
CA TYR A 199 -6.95 -27.33 -3.01
C TYR A 199 -7.10 -26.87 -1.56
N GLU A 200 -6.86 -27.80 -0.64
CA GLU A 200 -6.74 -27.56 0.79
C GLU A 200 -5.31 -27.22 1.20
N VAL A 201 -5.14 -26.37 2.21
CA VAL A 201 -3.86 -26.04 2.80
C VAL A 201 -3.34 -27.20 3.65
N GLY A 202 -2.26 -27.82 3.16
CA GLY A 202 -1.54 -28.90 3.79
C GLY A 202 -0.60 -28.44 4.91
N ARG A 203 0.66 -28.87 4.85
CA ARG A 203 1.69 -28.52 5.84
C ARG A 203 2.46 -27.28 5.42
N PHE A 204 3.03 -26.61 6.42
CA PHE A 204 3.99 -25.53 6.20
C PHE A 204 5.42 -26.09 6.24
N LEU A 205 6.15 -25.91 5.14
CA LEU A 205 7.56 -26.26 5.00
C LEU A 205 8.38 -25.00 5.22
N ILE A 206 8.69 -24.72 6.49
CA ILE A 206 9.34 -23.48 6.92
C ILE A 206 10.87 -23.60 6.76
N GLN A 207 11.50 -22.63 6.12
CA GLN A 207 12.93 -22.58 5.81
C GLN A 207 13.53 -21.21 6.14
N GLY A 208 14.81 -21.16 6.50
CA GLY A 208 15.54 -19.91 6.77
C GLY A 208 15.30 -19.31 8.16
N HIS A 209 14.57 -20.03 9.03
CA HIS A 209 14.49 -19.71 10.44
C HIS A 209 15.72 -20.28 11.18
N HIS A 210 16.39 -19.45 11.97
CA HIS A 210 17.60 -19.79 12.72
C HIS A 210 17.43 -19.41 14.20
N THR A 211 17.01 -18.17 14.45
CA THR A 211 16.82 -17.61 15.80
C THR A 211 15.35 -17.58 16.19
N VAL A 212 14.46 -17.42 15.20
CA VAL A 212 13.01 -17.40 15.42
C VAL A 212 12.49 -18.84 15.50
N SER A 213 11.62 -19.09 16.49
CA SER A 213 11.06 -20.42 16.68
C SER A 213 10.12 -20.79 15.53
N ARG A 214 10.24 -22.03 15.04
CA ARG A 214 9.32 -22.57 14.02
C ARG A 214 7.86 -22.50 14.48
N ALA A 215 7.62 -22.74 15.78
CA ALA A 215 6.30 -22.73 16.38
C ALA A 215 5.61 -21.36 16.25
N LEU A 216 6.34 -20.26 16.41
CA LEU A 216 5.81 -18.91 16.22
C LEU A 216 5.36 -18.68 14.78
N ILE A 217 6.22 -19.04 13.81
CA ILE A 217 5.91 -18.89 12.38
C ILE A 217 4.67 -19.73 12.02
N GLU A 218 4.64 -21.00 12.44
CA GLU A 218 3.51 -21.88 12.18
C GLU A 218 2.22 -21.38 12.81
N LYS A 219 2.29 -20.82 14.03
CA LYS A 219 1.13 -20.23 14.71
C LYS A 219 0.53 -19.07 13.90
N ILE A 220 1.35 -18.14 13.40
CA ILE A 220 0.89 -17.02 12.57
C ILE A 220 0.26 -17.54 11.28
N LEU A 221 0.96 -18.43 10.55
CA LEU A 221 0.46 -19.00 9.30
C LEU A 221 -0.92 -19.68 9.47
N ARG A 222 -1.16 -20.38 10.59
CA ARG A 222 -2.44 -21.06 10.85
C ARG A 222 -3.59 -20.08 11.05
N LEU A 223 -3.36 -18.92 11.65
CA LEU A 223 -4.38 -17.91 11.88
C LEU A 223 -4.91 -17.31 10.58
N ASP A 224 -4.09 -17.29 9.53
CA ASP A 224 -4.48 -16.70 8.24
C ASP A 224 -4.89 -17.74 7.19
N LEU A 225 -4.25 -18.92 7.21
CA LEU A 225 -4.37 -19.93 6.15
C LEU A 225 -5.22 -21.14 6.55
N LYS A 226 -5.57 -21.29 7.83
CA LYS A 226 -6.39 -22.40 8.34
C LYS A 226 -7.59 -21.93 9.17
N THR A 227 -8.20 -20.82 8.74
CA THR A 227 -9.39 -20.23 9.37
C THR A 227 -10.67 -21.01 9.08
N LEU A 228 -10.76 -21.61 7.88
CA LEU A 228 -11.91 -22.39 7.43
C LEU A 228 -11.74 -23.87 7.77
N ASP A 229 -12.88 -24.56 7.90
CA ASP A 229 -12.94 -26.02 8.03
C ASP A 229 -13.81 -26.59 6.89
N PRO A 230 -13.22 -27.24 5.88
CA PRO A 230 -11.79 -27.54 5.71
C PRO A 230 -10.96 -26.30 5.33
N PRO A 231 -9.63 -26.30 5.59
CA PRO A 231 -8.76 -25.16 5.33
C PRO A 231 -8.44 -25.07 3.83
N VAL A 232 -9.18 -24.24 3.10
CA VAL A 232 -8.98 -24.03 1.65
C VAL A 232 -7.85 -23.03 1.39
N TYR A 233 -7.04 -23.27 0.35
CA TYR A 233 -6.05 -22.29 -0.09
C TYR A 233 -6.72 -21.02 -0.60
N ARG A 234 -6.25 -19.85 -0.15
CA ARG A 234 -6.73 -18.56 -0.64
C ARG A 234 -5.58 -17.58 -0.77
N THR A 235 -5.50 -16.86 -1.87
CA THR A 235 -4.43 -15.88 -2.12
C THR A 235 -4.47 -14.74 -1.10
N ASP A 236 -5.66 -14.28 -0.72
CA ASP A 236 -5.84 -13.24 0.30
C ASP A 236 -5.29 -13.68 1.66
N GLY A 237 -5.51 -14.94 2.04
CA GLY A 237 -4.92 -15.55 3.23
C GLY A 237 -3.39 -15.57 3.17
N VAL A 238 -2.80 -15.90 2.02
CA VAL A 238 -1.33 -15.87 1.84
C VAL A 238 -0.77 -14.45 1.94
N ARG A 239 -1.46 -13.47 1.35
CA ARG A 239 -1.07 -12.06 1.44
C ARG A 239 -1.14 -11.55 2.88
N ARG A 240 -2.18 -11.91 3.64
CA ARG A 240 -2.30 -11.61 5.08
C ARG A 240 -1.20 -12.27 5.90
N ALA A 241 -0.99 -13.57 5.72
CA ALA A 241 0.07 -14.31 6.41
C ALA A 241 1.47 -13.71 6.17
N LYS A 242 1.77 -13.32 4.93
CA LYS A 242 3.02 -12.61 4.60
C LYS A 242 3.10 -11.26 5.31
N ARG A 243 2.03 -10.47 5.28
CA ARG A 243 1.95 -9.16 5.94
C ARG A 243 2.14 -9.30 7.45
N ASP A 244 1.48 -10.25 8.08
CA ASP A 244 1.51 -10.46 9.53
C ASP A 244 2.88 -10.96 10.01
N LEU A 245 3.51 -11.86 9.25
CA LEU A 245 4.91 -12.23 9.47
C LEU A 245 5.84 -11.01 9.36
N LEU A 246 5.66 -10.13 8.36
CA LEU A 246 6.48 -8.92 8.22
C LEU A 246 6.21 -7.89 9.33
N LYS A 247 4.95 -7.71 9.73
CA LYS A 247 4.52 -6.83 10.84
C LYS A 247 5.19 -7.21 12.16
N THR A 248 5.59 -8.47 12.35
CA THR A 248 6.36 -8.87 13.56
C THR A 248 7.69 -8.13 13.70
N GLY A 249 8.25 -7.58 12.61
CA GLY A 249 9.58 -6.97 12.60
C GLY A 249 10.74 -7.97 12.68
N LEU A 250 10.45 -9.28 12.72
CA LEU A 250 11.45 -10.34 12.86
C LEU A 250 12.08 -10.76 11.52
N PHE A 251 11.42 -10.45 10.41
CA PHE A 251 11.82 -10.88 9.08
C PHE A 251 12.00 -9.67 8.16
N ARG A 252 13.04 -9.73 7.32
CA ARG A 252 13.30 -8.73 6.26
C ARG A 252 12.58 -9.09 4.98
N ASP A 253 12.33 -10.39 4.81
CA ASP A 253 11.71 -10.93 3.63
C ASP A 253 11.01 -12.24 3.98
N VAL A 254 9.85 -12.45 3.35
CA VAL A 254 8.98 -13.60 3.54
C VAL A 254 8.40 -13.97 2.19
N GLU A 255 8.68 -15.18 1.76
CA GLU A 255 8.12 -15.80 0.56
C GLU A 255 7.26 -16.99 0.96
N ILE A 256 6.04 -17.03 0.45
CA ILE A 256 5.11 -18.15 0.64
C ILE A 256 4.67 -18.58 -0.75
N PHE A 257 4.95 -19.82 -1.12
CA PHE A 257 4.55 -20.34 -2.43
C PHE A 257 4.10 -21.81 -2.33
N PRO A 258 3.22 -22.25 -3.24
CA PRO A 258 2.84 -23.65 -3.41
C PRO A 258 4.06 -24.58 -3.57
N SER A 259 4.07 -25.71 -2.86
CA SER A 259 5.08 -26.76 -3.09
C SER A 259 4.82 -27.43 -4.45
N PRO A 260 5.85 -27.60 -5.31
CA PRO A 260 5.67 -28.18 -6.63
C PRO A 260 5.37 -29.69 -6.61
N ILE A 261 5.53 -30.34 -5.44
CA ILE A 261 5.30 -31.77 -5.26
C ILE A 261 4.10 -31.96 -4.31
N PRO A 262 2.88 -32.18 -4.84
CA PRO A 262 1.74 -32.49 -4.00
C PRO A 262 1.92 -33.89 -3.38
N ARG A 263 1.87 -33.97 -2.04
CA ARG A 263 1.97 -35.23 -1.29
C ARG A 263 0.67 -36.02 -1.27
N ARG A 264 -0.46 -35.32 -1.42
CA ARG A 264 -1.81 -35.89 -1.43
C ARG A 264 -2.62 -35.22 -2.54
N PRO A 265 -3.56 -35.94 -3.17
CA PRO A 265 -4.52 -35.32 -4.09
C PRO A 265 -5.25 -34.16 -3.41
N HIS A 266 -5.43 -33.04 -4.13
CA HIS A 266 -6.18 -31.87 -3.67
C HIS A 266 -5.68 -31.23 -2.35
N THR A 267 -4.45 -31.53 -1.91
CA THR A 267 -3.80 -30.87 -0.77
C THR A 267 -2.51 -30.20 -1.22
N LEU A 268 -2.35 -28.93 -0.86
CA LEU A 268 -1.20 -28.11 -1.19
C LEU A 268 -0.36 -27.80 0.04
N ASP A 269 0.83 -28.39 0.11
CA ASP A 269 1.83 -27.97 1.08
C ASP A 269 2.41 -26.61 0.66
N LEU A 270 2.64 -25.72 1.62
CA LEU A 270 3.17 -24.37 1.36
C LEU A 270 4.61 -24.28 1.83
N VAL A 271 5.51 -23.86 0.95
CA VAL A 271 6.90 -23.57 1.31
C VAL A 271 6.96 -22.14 1.79
N VAL A 272 7.47 -21.95 3.01
CA VAL A 272 7.59 -20.65 3.66
C VAL A 272 9.07 -20.38 3.86
N ARG A 273 9.64 -19.54 3.00
CA ARG A 273 11.03 -19.09 3.12
C ARG A 273 11.04 -17.76 3.84
N VAL A 274 11.68 -17.74 5.00
CA VAL A 274 11.85 -16.53 5.79
C VAL A 274 13.31 -16.13 5.82
N ARG A 275 13.51 -14.83 5.94
CA ARG A 275 14.83 -14.24 6.06
C ARG A 275 14.83 -13.36 7.30
N GLU A 276 15.46 -13.85 8.36
CA GLU A 276 15.47 -13.14 9.64
C GLU A 276 16.18 -11.79 9.54
N ARG A 277 15.66 -10.82 10.30
CA ARG A 277 16.35 -9.57 10.63
C ARG A 277 17.31 -9.84 11.80
N LYS A 278 18.36 -9.05 11.87
CA LYS A 278 19.17 -8.98 13.09
C LYS A 278 18.28 -8.40 14.18
N GLY A 279 18.20 -9.09 15.31
CA GLY A 279 17.30 -8.70 16.40
C GLY A 279 17.83 -7.55 17.25
N GLY A 280 19.15 -7.35 17.30
CA GLY A 280 19.75 -6.22 18.03
C GLY A 280 19.48 -4.90 17.33
N ASP A 281 19.03 -3.92 18.11
CA ASP A 281 18.66 -2.60 17.63
C ASP A 281 19.27 -1.50 18.51
N LEU A 282 19.67 -0.40 17.87
CA LEU A 282 20.28 0.77 18.50
C LEU A 282 19.75 2.01 17.78
N HIS A 283 18.96 2.81 18.49
CA HIS A 283 18.45 4.08 18.02
C HIS A 283 19.08 5.21 18.83
N ALA A 284 19.61 6.21 18.14
CA ALA A 284 20.06 7.45 18.75
C ALA A 284 19.40 8.61 18.00
N GLY A 285 18.75 9.48 18.75
CA GLY A 285 18.03 10.64 18.22
C GLY A 285 18.32 11.89 19.03
N PHE A 286 18.16 13.04 18.39
CA PHE A 286 18.20 14.34 19.03
C PHE A 286 17.07 15.21 18.47
N ASP A 287 16.54 16.11 19.28
CA ASP A 287 15.48 17.04 18.91
C ASP A 287 15.80 18.45 19.44
N LEU A 288 15.44 19.47 18.67
CA LEU A 288 15.57 20.87 19.07
C LEU A 288 14.18 21.46 19.25
N ASP A 289 13.90 21.93 20.47
CA ASP A 289 12.65 22.61 20.83
C ASP A 289 12.98 24.06 21.18
N SER A 290 12.28 25.02 20.57
CA SER A 290 12.53 26.45 20.78
C SER A 290 12.23 26.93 22.20
N GLU A 291 11.35 26.25 22.91
CA GLU A 291 10.95 26.57 24.28
C GLU A 291 11.67 25.69 25.31
N ARG A 292 11.96 24.43 24.95
CA ARG A 292 12.49 23.42 25.88
C ARG A 292 13.96 23.04 25.67
N GLY A 293 14.60 23.53 24.62
CA GLY A 293 16.02 23.29 24.33
C GLY A 293 16.31 21.97 23.59
N LEU A 294 17.54 21.46 23.72
CA LEU A 294 18.02 20.25 23.04
C LEU A 294 17.66 19.00 23.82
N GLY A 295 16.89 18.11 23.20
CA GLY A 295 16.62 16.76 23.66
C GLY A 295 17.50 15.73 22.95
N THR A 296 17.84 14.67 23.67
CA THR A 296 18.51 13.48 23.13
C THR A 296 17.84 12.23 23.66
N ARG A 297 17.78 11.20 22.82
CA ARG A 297 17.25 9.87 23.16
C ARG A 297 18.20 8.80 22.66
N LEU A 298 18.55 7.88 23.54
CA LEU A 298 19.26 6.66 23.19
C LEU A 298 18.40 5.46 23.59
N GLU A 299 18.15 4.57 22.64
CA GLU A 299 17.43 3.33 22.86
C GLU A 299 18.30 2.17 22.36
N ILE A 300 18.47 1.16 23.20
CA ILE A 300 19.18 -0.07 22.85
C ILE A 300 18.33 -1.26 23.25
N GLY A 301 18.25 -2.26 22.39
CA GLY A 301 17.45 -3.43 22.72
C GLY A 301 17.58 -4.56 21.75
N HIS A 302 16.69 -5.53 21.94
CA HIS A 302 16.60 -6.69 21.09
C HIS A 302 15.14 -7.01 20.79
N ALA A 303 14.80 -7.03 19.50
CA ALA A 303 13.44 -7.25 18.97
C ALA A 303 12.97 -8.71 19.08
N ASN A 304 13.81 -9.63 19.57
CA ASN A 304 13.48 -11.05 19.76
C ASN A 304 14.24 -11.67 20.94
N VAL A 305 13.99 -11.22 22.17
CA VAL A 305 14.61 -11.85 23.35
C VAL A 305 14.08 -13.25 23.61
N TYR A 306 12.81 -13.50 23.26
CA TYR A 306 12.17 -14.82 23.28
C TYR A 306 10.88 -14.79 22.46
N GLU A 307 10.74 -15.67 21.47
CA GLU A 307 9.49 -15.84 20.69
C GLU A 307 8.83 -14.54 20.19
N GLY A 308 9.63 -13.59 19.69
CA GLY A 308 9.16 -12.31 19.17
C GLY A 308 8.87 -11.23 20.22
N ARG A 309 9.13 -11.51 21.51
CA ARG A 309 9.11 -10.51 22.57
C ARG A 309 10.29 -9.57 22.42
N ARG A 310 10.06 -8.30 22.69
CA ARG A 310 11.06 -7.25 22.57
C ARG A 310 11.41 -6.69 23.94
N LEU A 311 12.68 -6.36 24.13
CA LEU A 311 13.15 -5.68 25.33
C LEU A 311 14.08 -4.55 24.90
N PHE A 312 13.74 -3.33 25.31
CA PHE A 312 14.50 -2.13 25.04
C PHE A 312 14.81 -1.40 26.34
N PHE A 313 15.96 -0.76 26.39
CA PHE A 313 16.36 0.17 27.43
C PHE A 313 16.50 1.52 26.77
N GLN A 314 15.89 2.54 27.37
CA GLN A 314 15.90 3.89 26.85
C GLN A 314 16.43 4.86 27.89
N THR A 315 17.11 5.89 27.40
CA THR A 315 17.48 7.05 28.18
C THR A 315 17.19 8.31 27.39
N ASP A 316 16.63 9.29 28.09
CA ASP A 316 16.25 10.59 27.54
C ASP A 316 16.94 11.68 28.36
N VAL A 317 17.53 12.67 27.71
CA VAL A 317 18.16 13.82 28.36
C VAL A 317 17.78 15.08 27.61
N ARG A 318 17.32 16.11 28.33
CA ARG A 318 17.00 17.43 27.77
C ARG A 318 17.70 18.55 28.51
N ILE A 319 18.37 19.41 27.75
CA ILE A 319 19.14 20.55 28.25
C ILE A 319 18.56 21.83 27.66
N ASP A 320 18.31 22.81 28.51
CA ASP A 320 17.98 24.17 28.11
C ASP A 320 19.19 24.81 27.41
N LEU A 321 19.03 25.30 26.18
CA LEU A 321 20.12 25.94 25.46
C LEU A 321 20.39 27.37 25.90
N LEU A 322 19.45 28.02 26.59
CA LEU A 322 19.60 29.38 27.11
C LEU A 322 20.26 29.37 28.50
N THR A 323 19.78 28.50 29.40
CA THR A 323 20.28 28.44 30.78
C THR A 323 21.39 27.42 30.99
N GLY A 324 21.50 26.42 30.11
CA GLY A 324 22.43 25.29 30.26
C GLY A 324 21.98 24.26 31.31
N ASN A 325 20.80 24.42 31.90
CA ASN A 325 20.28 23.53 32.92
C ASN A 325 19.74 22.23 32.33
N LEU A 326 19.88 21.14 33.06
CA LEU A 326 19.25 19.85 32.75
C LEU A 326 17.77 19.94 33.15
N ILE A 327 16.88 20.03 32.15
CA ILE A 327 15.45 20.15 32.38
C ILE A 327 14.80 18.77 32.49
N GLU A 328 15.29 17.76 31.77
CA GLU A 328 14.68 16.43 31.79
C GLU A 328 15.74 15.33 31.78
N ARG A 329 15.57 14.31 32.60
CA ARG A 329 16.35 13.07 32.57
C ARG A 329 15.41 11.89 32.77
N GLY A 330 15.42 10.96 31.82
CA GLY A 330 14.67 9.71 31.89
C GLY A 330 15.59 8.51 31.71
N VAL A 331 15.27 7.44 32.43
CA VAL A 331 15.77 6.09 32.16
C VAL A 331 14.57 5.15 32.21
N GLY A 332 14.51 4.20 31.30
CA GLY A 332 13.42 3.24 31.28
C GLY A 332 13.76 1.93 30.61
N SER A 333 12.89 0.96 30.83
CA SER A 333 12.90 -0.31 30.12
C SER A 333 11.50 -0.60 29.59
N VAL A 334 11.45 -1.04 28.35
CA VAL A 334 10.22 -1.38 27.65
C VAL A 334 10.29 -2.85 27.26
N TYR A 335 9.40 -3.65 27.84
CA TYR A 335 9.13 -5.00 27.38
C TYR A 335 7.85 -5.02 26.56
N GLU A 336 7.89 -5.61 25.38
CA GLU A 336 6.76 -5.72 24.47
C GLU A 336 6.50 -7.18 24.07
N GLN A 337 5.24 -7.61 24.16
CA GLN A 337 4.75 -8.87 23.62
C GLN A 337 3.69 -8.57 22.55
N PRO A 338 4.06 -8.61 21.25
CA PRO A 338 3.14 -8.27 20.17
C PRO A 338 2.00 -9.29 19.92
N TRP A 339 2.14 -10.49 20.50
CA TRP A 339 1.21 -11.59 20.28
C TRP A 339 0.71 -12.16 21.62
N LEU A 340 -0.31 -11.54 22.21
CA LEU A 340 -0.98 -12.07 23.40
C LEU A 340 -2.04 -13.12 23.02
N LEU A 341 -2.05 -14.27 23.71
CA LEU A 341 -2.99 -15.39 23.49
C LEU A 341 -3.05 -15.89 22.02
N GLY A 342 -2.01 -15.61 21.23
CA GLY A 342 -1.98 -15.98 19.82
C GLY A 342 -2.84 -15.13 18.90
N ARG A 343 -3.16 -13.92 19.32
CA ARG A 343 -3.72 -12.88 18.46
C ARG A 343 -2.74 -11.70 18.41
N PRO A 344 -2.76 -10.87 17.36
CA PRO A 344 -1.95 -9.66 17.27
C PRO A 344 -2.49 -8.60 18.24
N ILE A 345 -2.24 -8.82 19.52
CA ILE A 345 -2.62 -7.96 20.64
C ILE A 345 -1.33 -7.59 21.33
N ASP A 346 -0.97 -6.31 21.28
CA ASP A 346 0.28 -5.81 21.81
C ASP A 346 0.13 -5.54 23.30
N LEU A 347 0.94 -6.22 24.11
CA LEU A 347 1.08 -5.99 25.55
C LEU A 347 2.44 -5.35 25.82
N ARG A 348 2.46 -4.14 26.36
CA ARG A 348 3.69 -3.42 26.72
C ARG A 348 3.77 -3.18 28.22
N PHE A 349 4.95 -3.39 28.78
CA PHE A 349 5.31 -2.96 30.13
C PHE A 349 6.45 -1.95 30.01
N HIS A 350 6.24 -0.75 30.54
CA HIS A 350 7.22 0.32 30.55
C HIS A 350 7.50 0.72 31.99
N LEU A 351 8.67 0.32 32.49
CA LEU A 351 9.18 0.75 33.79
C LEU A 351 10.13 1.91 33.58
N PHE A 352 9.91 3.03 34.25
CA PHE A 352 10.76 4.21 34.09
C PHE A 352 10.97 4.99 35.37
N ASP A 353 12.10 5.68 35.41
CA ASP A 353 12.43 6.75 36.33
C ASP A 353 12.63 8.04 35.52
N ARG A 354 11.97 9.12 35.92
CA ARG A 354 12.02 10.39 35.21
C ARG A 354 12.07 11.57 36.16
N LEU A 355 13.05 12.44 35.96
CA LEU A 355 13.11 13.78 36.51
C LEU A 355 12.73 14.79 35.43
N ALA A 356 11.82 15.70 35.74
CA ALA A 356 11.39 16.78 34.86
C ALA A 356 11.23 18.09 35.64
N GLU A 357 11.94 19.11 35.19
CA GLU A 357 11.81 20.50 35.63
C GLU A 357 10.79 21.21 34.73
N THR A 358 9.81 21.84 35.36
CA THR A 358 8.84 22.71 34.69
C THR A 358 8.98 24.12 35.26
N PRO A 359 8.43 25.16 34.62
CA PRO A 359 8.54 26.52 35.13
C PRO A 359 8.05 26.71 36.57
N ASN A 360 7.12 25.87 37.04
CA ASN A 360 6.46 26.05 38.33
C ASN A 360 6.87 25.02 39.38
N PHE A 361 7.40 23.86 38.98
CA PHE A 361 7.80 22.79 39.89
C PHE A 361 8.78 21.81 39.23
N THR A 362 9.54 21.08 40.06
CA THR A 362 10.28 19.89 39.64
C THR A 362 9.54 18.64 40.09
N SER A 363 9.50 17.63 39.22
CA SER A 363 8.93 16.32 39.52
C SER A 363 9.93 15.20 39.29
N GLU A 364 10.00 14.26 40.23
CA GLU A 364 10.65 12.97 40.07
C GLU A 364 9.59 11.87 40.12
N ARG A 365 9.60 10.97 39.15
CA ARG A 365 8.56 9.96 38.99
C ARG A 365 9.17 8.61 38.65
N PHE A 366 8.90 7.64 39.52
CA PHE A 366 9.16 6.23 39.26
C PHE A 366 7.84 5.48 39.05
N ALA A 367 7.62 4.94 37.86
CA ALA A 367 6.35 4.33 37.52
C ALA A 367 6.47 3.12 36.58
N LEU A 368 5.46 2.26 36.69
CA LEU A 368 5.20 1.17 35.76
C LEU A 368 3.93 1.47 34.98
N THR A 369 4.04 1.47 33.65
CA THR A 369 2.90 1.53 32.73
C THR A 369 2.70 0.17 32.08
N THR A 370 1.49 -0.38 32.19
CA THR A 370 1.02 -1.52 31.42
C THR A 370 0.08 -1.04 30.33
N GLN A 371 0.37 -1.36 29.08
CA GLN A 371 -0.43 -0.98 27.93
C GLN A 371 -0.89 -2.20 27.16
N ILE A 372 -2.16 -2.22 26.78
CA ILE A 372 -2.76 -3.23 25.90
C ILE A 372 -3.35 -2.51 24.70
N ASP A 373 -2.85 -2.82 23.50
CA ASP A 373 -3.37 -2.27 22.25
C ASP A 373 -4.09 -3.36 21.44
N LEU A 374 -5.30 -3.01 21.00
CA LEU A 374 -6.16 -3.82 20.15
C LEU A 374 -6.46 -3.04 18.89
N SER A 375 -5.99 -3.52 17.73
CA SER A 375 -6.30 -2.90 16.44
C SER A 375 -7.24 -3.78 15.64
N ILE A 376 -8.34 -3.19 15.16
CA ILE A 376 -9.36 -3.87 14.37
C ILE A 376 -9.48 -3.14 13.03
N GLU A 377 -9.06 -3.82 11.96
CA GLU A 377 -9.03 -3.23 10.61
C GLU A 377 -10.45 -2.96 10.09
N ASP A 378 -11.39 -3.90 10.25
CA ASP A 378 -12.77 -3.81 9.76
C ASP A 378 -13.78 -4.29 10.82
N ILE A 379 -14.78 -3.46 11.13
CA ILE A 379 -15.94 -3.82 11.96
C ILE A 379 -17.22 -3.61 11.16
N PHE A 380 -18.04 -4.67 11.05
CA PHE A 380 -19.38 -4.59 10.48
C PHE A 380 -20.41 -4.39 11.59
N LEU A 381 -21.06 -3.23 11.61
CA LEU A 381 -22.20 -2.95 12.48
C LEU A 381 -23.50 -3.13 11.71
N TYR A 382 -24.37 -4.02 12.18
CA TYR A 382 -25.69 -4.23 11.60
C TYR A 382 -26.75 -3.52 12.44
N LEU A 383 -27.32 -2.44 11.92
CA LEU A 383 -28.45 -1.77 12.55
C LEU A 383 -29.75 -2.31 11.95
N THR A 384 -30.56 -2.97 12.78
CA THR A 384 -31.91 -3.41 12.42
C THR A 384 -32.94 -2.44 12.98
N ARG A 385 -33.73 -1.83 12.11
CA ARG A 385 -34.86 -0.98 12.51
C ARG A 385 -36.06 -1.88 12.83
N HIS A 386 -36.67 -1.69 14.00
CA HIS A 386 -37.87 -2.40 14.49
C HIS A 386 -39.13 -2.09 13.65
N ARG A 387 -39.15 -2.51 12.38
CA ARG A 387 -40.35 -2.57 11.53
C ARG A 387 -40.39 -3.91 10.79
N PRO A 388 -41.57 -4.47 10.49
CA PRO A 388 -41.72 -5.89 10.10
C PRO A 388 -41.10 -6.30 8.74
N ARG A 389 -40.36 -5.42 8.05
CA ARG A 389 -39.74 -5.67 6.72
C ARG A 389 -38.45 -4.88 6.46
N SER A 390 -37.79 -4.31 7.48
CA SER A 390 -36.55 -3.53 7.26
C SER A 390 -35.37 -4.46 6.95
N ARG A 391 -34.66 -4.23 5.83
CA ARG A 391 -33.35 -4.85 5.62
C ARG A 391 -32.34 -4.26 6.63
N PRO A 392 -31.47 -5.07 7.24
CA PRO A 392 -30.38 -4.54 8.07
C PRO A 392 -29.50 -3.63 7.22
N VAL A 393 -29.16 -2.46 7.75
CA VAL A 393 -28.13 -1.59 7.15
C VAL A 393 -26.82 -1.96 7.81
N ALA A 394 -25.86 -2.42 7.01
CA ALA A 394 -24.50 -2.71 7.45
C ALA A 394 -23.64 -1.45 7.29
N PHE A 395 -22.96 -1.05 8.36
CA PHE A 395 -21.95 -0.01 8.35
C PHE A 395 -20.58 -0.66 8.55
N LEU A 396 -19.65 -0.34 7.65
CA LEU A 396 -18.26 -0.74 7.80
C LEU A 396 -17.49 0.38 8.49
N LEU A 397 -17.02 0.11 9.71
CA LEU A 397 -16.07 0.98 10.41
C LEU A 397 -14.68 0.43 10.19
N ARG A 398 -13.80 1.26 9.61
CA ARG A 398 -12.41 0.93 9.34
C ARG A 398 -11.46 1.62 10.31
N GLY A 399 -10.32 0.97 10.55
CA GLY A 399 -9.16 1.58 11.20
C GLY A 399 -9.39 1.95 12.66
N LEU A 400 -10.13 1.10 13.40
CA LEU A 400 -10.42 1.33 14.81
C LEU A 400 -9.33 0.67 15.67
N SER A 401 -8.74 1.43 16.59
CA SER A 401 -7.82 0.90 17.59
C SER A 401 -8.28 1.31 18.99
N LEU A 402 -8.20 0.37 19.93
CA LEU A 402 -8.46 0.59 21.35
C LEU A 402 -7.17 0.36 22.13
N SER A 403 -6.75 1.36 22.87
CA SER A 403 -5.60 1.30 23.77
C SER A 403 -6.07 1.42 25.22
N THR A 404 -5.65 0.49 26.08
CA THR A 404 -5.88 0.58 27.52
C THR A 404 -4.53 0.68 28.22
N ASN A 405 -4.30 1.80 28.90
CA ASN A 405 -3.10 2.10 29.65
C ASN A 405 -3.42 2.11 31.14
N TYR A 406 -2.64 1.38 31.93
CA TYR A 406 -2.65 1.48 33.38
C TYR A 406 -1.26 1.86 33.87
N THR A 407 -1.15 3.02 34.51
CA THR A 407 0.11 3.52 35.08
C THR A 407 -0.03 3.58 36.58
N VAL A 408 0.94 3.03 37.31
CA VAL A 408 1.04 3.15 38.75
C VAL A 408 2.48 3.52 39.12
N GLY A 409 2.65 4.50 39.99
CA GLY A 409 3.97 4.98 40.37
C GLY A 409 3.95 5.91 41.56
N GLU A 410 5.15 6.25 42.00
CA GLU A 410 5.41 7.24 43.03
C GLU A 410 5.92 8.51 42.35
N ASP A 411 5.30 9.63 42.71
CA ASP A 411 5.54 10.96 42.19
C ASP A 411 5.98 11.84 43.38
N ASP A 412 7.14 12.47 43.27
CA ASP A 412 7.64 13.45 44.23
C ASP A 412 7.72 14.83 43.56
N ILE A 413 7.03 15.81 44.12
CA ILE A 413 6.99 17.19 43.62
C ILE A 413 7.68 18.12 44.60
N PHE A 414 8.70 18.82 44.11
CA PHE A 414 9.53 19.75 44.90
C PHE A 414 9.91 21.01 44.09
N ARG A 415 10.54 22.00 44.76
CA ARG A 415 10.91 23.31 44.19
C ARG A 415 9.74 24.01 43.47
N ILE A 416 8.70 24.35 44.24
CA ILE A 416 7.51 25.01 43.70
C ILE A 416 7.73 26.52 43.70
N GLU A 417 7.54 27.18 42.55
CA GLU A 417 7.68 28.64 42.39
C GLU A 417 6.38 29.23 41.79
N ASP A 418 5.97 30.40 42.30
CA ASP A 418 4.87 31.24 41.76
C ASP A 418 3.54 30.54 41.43
N VAL A 419 3.08 29.62 42.28
CA VAL A 419 1.72 29.05 42.17
C VAL A 419 0.77 29.76 43.14
N ASP A 420 -0.34 30.32 42.64
CA ASP A 420 -1.45 30.76 43.49
C ASP A 420 -2.17 29.53 44.07
N LEU A 421 -1.70 29.09 45.22
CA LEU A 421 -2.19 27.93 45.96
C LEU A 421 -3.62 28.14 46.53
N SER A 422 -4.22 29.32 46.38
CA SER A 422 -5.55 29.60 46.94
C SER A 422 -6.70 28.94 46.16
N ALA A 423 -6.49 28.63 44.87
CA ALA A 423 -7.48 27.98 44.00
C ALA A 423 -7.33 26.45 43.91
N VAL A 424 -6.22 25.89 44.40
CA VAL A 424 -5.93 24.45 44.37
C VAL A 424 -5.75 23.98 45.81
N ARG A 425 -6.71 23.19 46.32
CA ARG A 425 -6.54 22.46 47.57
C ARG A 425 -5.55 21.32 47.30
N ILE A 426 -4.24 21.61 47.34
CA ILE A 426 -3.22 20.60 47.05
C ILE A 426 -3.13 19.63 48.23
N GLU A 427 -3.78 18.46 48.11
CA GLU A 427 -3.56 17.30 49.00
C GLU A 427 -2.26 16.52 48.65
N GLY A 428 -1.39 17.02 47.77
CA GLY A 428 -0.20 16.30 47.29
C GLY A 428 1.01 17.19 46.94
N ILE A 429 1.62 17.81 47.94
CA ILE A 429 3.01 18.32 47.84
C ILE A 429 3.90 17.29 48.55
N GLY A 430 5.03 16.91 47.94
CA GLY A 430 5.92 15.85 48.40
C GLY A 430 5.65 14.52 47.69
N GLU A 431 5.95 13.41 48.36
CA GLU A 431 5.78 12.05 47.83
C GLU A 431 4.32 11.59 47.88
N PHE A 432 3.77 11.20 46.74
CA PHE A 432 2.46 10.56 46.66
C PHE A 432 2.40 9.52 45.53
N ARG A 433 1.45 8.60 45.67
CA ARG A 433 1.22 7.53 44.69
C ARG A 433 0.10 7.93 43.75
N ILE A 434 0.38 7.83 42.46
CA ILE A 434 -0.60 8.05 41.40
C ILE A 434 -0.82 6.75 40.65
N GLY A 435 -2.10 6.36 40.55
CA GLY A 435 -2.54 5.24 39.75
C GLY A 435 -3.63 5.68 38.77
N THR A 436 -3.42 5.51 37.46
CA THR A 436 -4.34 5.99 36.42
C THR A 436 -4.63 4.92 35.41
N ILE A 437 -5.92 4.75 35.06
CA ILE A 437 -6.36 3.99 33.90
C ILE A 437 -6.75 5.00 32.82
N THR A 438 -6.20 4.86 31.62
CA THR A 438 -6.54 5.66 30.45
C THR A 438 -6.97 4.73 29.32
N GLN A 439 -8.18 4.93 28.82
CA GLN A 439 -8.68 4.26 27.62
C GLN A 439 -8.72 5.24 26.45
N THR A 440 -8.10 4.86 25.35
CA THR A 440 -8.06 5.65 24.12
C THR A 440 -8.67 4.86 22.98
N LEU A 441 -9.72 5.42 22.38
CA LEU A 441 -10.31 4.95 21.14
C LEU A 441 -9.80 5.82 20.00
N LEU A 442 -9.14 5.21 19.01
CA LEU A 442 -8.61 5.88 17.83
C LEU A 442 -9.33 5.35 16.59
N ARG A 443 -9.70 6.24 15.68
CA ARG A 443 -10.16 5.91 14.32
C ARG A 443 -9.30 6.65 13.31
N ASP A 444 -8.44 5.92 12.62
CA ASP A 444 -7.62 6.47 11.53
C ASP A 444 -8.10 5.92 10.18
N THR A 445 -8.49 6.83 9.29
CA THR A 445 -8.96 6.54 7.93
C THR A 445 -8.19 7.30 6.87
N ARG A 446 -7.06 7.91 7.25
CA ARG A 446 -6.20 8.65 6.32
C ARG A 446 -5.62 7.71 5.27
N ASP A 447 -5.47 8.24 4.06
CA ASP A 447 -4.82 7.56 2.94
C ASP A 447 -3.30 7.48 3.14
N ASP A 448 -2.69 8.56 3.61
CA ASP A 448 -1.28 8.65 3.98
C ASP A 448 -1.14 9.22 5.41
N PRO A 449 -0.41 8.56 6.33
CA PRO A 449 -0.26 9.03 7.69
C PRO A 449 0.67 10.26 7.84
N PHE A 450 1.47 10.58 6.83
CA PHE A 450 2.44 11.69 6.81
C PHE A 450 1.97 12.88 5.96
N ASP A 451 1.31 12.63 4.82
CA ASP A 451 0.76 13.67 3.94
C ASP A 451 -0.68 13.34 3.49
N PRO A 452 -1.66 13.39 4.40
CA PRO A 452 -3.02 12.93 4.12
C PRO A 452 -3.73 13.83 3.11
N SER A 453 -4.28 13.23 2.05
CA SER A 453 -5.11 13.92 1.06
C SER A 453 -6.60 13.59 1.20
N GLU A 454 -6.92 12.44 1.79
CA GLU A 454 -8.28 11.98 2.05
C GLU A 454 -8.40 11.31 3.44
N GLY A 455 -9.62 11.25 3.98
CA GLY A 455 -9.91 10.55 5.23
C GLY A 455 -9.93 11.43 6.48
N SER A 456 -9.84 10.81 7.66
CA SER A 456 -9.96 11.47 8.97
C SER A 456 -9.20 10.69 10.06
N LEU A 457 -8.68 11.43 11.04
CA LEU A 457 -8.13 10.90 12.29
C LEU A 457 -8.98 11.44 13.43
N LEU A 458 -9.55 10.54 14.24
CA LEU A 458 -10.36 10.90 15.41
C LEU A 458 -9.83 10.13 16.61
N SER A 459 -9.60 10.81 17.73
CA SER A 459 -9.20 10.16 18.98
C SER A 459 -10.09 10.61 20.14
N LEU A 460 -10.49 9.66 20.99
CA LEU A 460 -11.18 9.92 22.24
C LEU A 460 -10.41 9.21 23.35
N SER A 461 -9.89 9.97 24.30
CA SER A 461 -9.20 9.42 25.47
C SER A 461 -9.92 9.80 26.76
N VAL A 462 -10.17 8.81 27.60
CA VAL A 462 -10.76 8.97 28.94
C VAL A 462 -9.82 8.35 29.95
N GLY A 463 -9.33 9.18 30.87
CA GLY A 463 -8.44 8.78 31.96
C GLY A 463 -9.06 9.06 33.32
N TRP A 464 -8.90 8.14 34.25
CA TRP A 464 -9.32 8.33 35.65
C TRP A 464 -8.32 7.68 36.60
N GLY A 465 -8.23 8.25 37.80
CA GLY A 465 -7.47 7.71 38.92
C GLY A 465 -8.18 8.02 40.23
N ASP A 466 -8.32 7.00 41.08
CA ASP A 466 -8.97 7.05 42.37
C ASP A 466 -8.41 5.96 43.29
N THR A 467 -9.01 5.77 44.47
CA THR A 467 -8.53 4.75 45.42
C THR A 467 -8.51 3.32 44.84
N PRO A 468 -9.54 2.85 44.08
CA PRO A 468 -9.48 1.59 43.33
C PRO A 468 -8.29 1.43 42.38
N THR A 469 -7.80 2.51 41.77
CA THR A 469 -6.60 2.47 40.91
C THR A 469 -5.30 2.62 41.70
N PHE A 470 -5.34 2.59 43.04
CA PHE A 470 -4.22 2.86 43.95
C PHE A 470 -3.69 4.31 43.90
N SER A 471 -4.53 5.25 43.45
CA SER A 471 -4.21 6.68 43.49
C SER A 471 -4.56 7.28 44.85
N GLN A 472 -3.65 8.09 45.39
CA GLN A 472 -3.92 8.93 46.56
C GLN A 472 -4.65 10.23 46.18
N VAL A 473 -4.62 10.60 44.90
CA VAL A 473 -5.28 11.78 44.34
C VAL A 473 -6.36 11.34 43.36
N ALA A 474 -7.58 11.86 43.54
CA ALA A 474 -8.67 11.64 42.60
C ALA A 474 -8.49 12.55 41.37
N LEU A 475 -8.43 11.96 40.17
CA LEU A 475 -8.25 12.70 38.91
C LEU A 475 -9.12 12.11 37.80
N TYR A 476 -9.61 12.99 36.94
CA TYR A 476 -10.38 12.66 35.74
C TYR A 476 -9.92 13.55 34.59
N ARG A 477 -9.63 12.95 33.45
CA ARG A 477 -9.20 13.65 32.24
C ARG A 477 -9.94 13.08 31.03
N MET A 478 -10.49 13.94 30.21
CA MET A 478 -11.03 13.55 28.90
C MET A 478 -10.42 14.45 27.84
N THR A 479 -9.95 13.85 26.74
CA THR A 479 -9.48 14.57 25.55
C THR A 479 -10.13 13.97 24.33
N ALA A 480 -10.51 14.82 23.38
CA ALA A 480 -11.06 14.43 22.10
C ALA A 480 -10.42 15.31 21.04
N ASP A 481 -9.76 14.68 20.07
CA ASP A 481 -8.99 15.31 19.00
C ASP A 481 -9.45 14.82 17.63
#